data_AF-A0A929YVB6-F1
#
_entry.id   AF-A0A929YVB6-F1
#
_cell.length_a   1.000
_cell.length_b   1.000
_cell.length_c   1.000
_cell.angle_alpha   90.00
_cell.angle_beta   90.00
_cell.angle_gamma   90.00
#
_symmetry.space_group_name_H-M   'P 1'
#
loop_
_entity.id
_entity.type
_entity.pdbx_description
1 polymer ?
#
loop_
_entity_poly.entity_id
_entity_poly.type
_entity_poly.pdbx_seq_one_letter_code
_entity_poly.pdbx_strand_id
1 'polypeptide(L)'
;MKTRQDILIYAKSLLNYTNYKLGAKYYTHNNNQKKPKYLDCSGFVVWCYKMSEFNVADGTYMQWQTSESVLEKELKIGDIGIMKENGTGTYNHVGIYAGDGYWIHCNYSRNGVTLEKTNIFRYPRRFKNIKFDDDTQKDSTDKSNTITSDTSKSEVDKEMVKMIQIESNGKVPTVNAINKDGNYYVKLRDLDKLGLLKVDYNQATKRPIVNKVN
;
A
#
# COMPACT_ATOMS: atom_id res chain seq x y z
N MET A 1 -5.02 -14.27 8.55
CA MET A 1 -3.59 -13.93 8.63
C MET A 1 -3.51 -12.42 8.51
N LYS A 2 -2.88 -11.73 9.46
CA LYS A 2 -2.74 -10.27 9.47
C LYS A 2 -1.40 -9.90 8.84
N THR A 3 -1.44 -9.51 7.57
CA THR A 3 -0.23 -9.32 6.76
C THR A 3 0.03 -7.85 6.48
N ARG A 4 1.27 -7.55 6.10
CA ARG A 4 1.63 -6.22 5.57
C ARG A 4 0.82 -5.85 4.34
N GLN A 5 0.49 -6.85 3.52
CA GLN A 5 -0.25 -6.66 2.28
C GLN A 5 -1.69 -6.18 2.51
N ASP A 6 -2.32 -6.57 3.63
CA ASP A 6 -3.68 -6.13 3.98
C ASP A 6 -3.75 -4.61 4.14
N ILE A 7 -2.72 -4.01 4.76
CA ILE A 7 -2.63 -2.54 4.91
C ILE A 7 -2.69 -1.88 3.52
N LEU A 8 -1.94 -2.40 2.56
CA LEU A 8 -1.87 -1.83 1.22
C LEU A 8 -3.19 -2.03 0.44
N ILE A 9 -3.87 -3.16 0.63
CA ILE A 9 -5.19 -3.42 0.03
C ILE A 9 -6.20 -2.36 0.50
N TYR A 10 -6.28 -2.10 1.80
CA TYR A 10 -7.19 -1.08 2.33
C TYR A 10 -6.78 0.33 1.89
N ALA A 11 -5.49 0.67 1.99
CA ALA A 11 -4.98 1.96 1.55
C ALA A 11 -5.36 2.27 0.10
N LYS A 12 -5.15 1.31 -0.82
CA LYS A 12 -5.51 1.44 -2.24
C LYS A 12 -7.01 1.54 -2.48
N SER A 13 -7.84 0.97 -1.60
CA SER A 13 -9.31 1.04 -1.74
C SER A 13 -9.89 2.46 -1.62
N LEU A 14 -9.08 3.40 -1.09
CA LEU A 14 -9.45 4.81 -0.92
C LEU A 14 -8.96 5.72 -2.06
N LEU A 15 -8.15 5.19 -2.99
CA LEU A 15 -7.73 5.94 -4.18
C LEU A 15 -8.95 6.42 -4.97
N ASN A 16 -8.94 7.69 -5.37
CA ASN A 16 -10.02 8.37 -6.09
C ASN A 16 -11.38 8.41 -5.35
N TYR A 17 -11.40 8.18 -4.03
CA TYR A 17 -12.63 8.21 -3.24
C TYR A 17 -12.51 9.14 -2.02
N THR A 18 -11.43 9.02 -1.25
CA THR A 18 -11.24 9.81 -0.04
C THR A 18 -10.55 11.13 -0.36
N ASN A 19 -11.14 12.23 0.12
CA ASN A 19 -10.55 13.56 0.05
C ASN A 19 -9.80 13.92 1.33
N TYR A 20 -8.81 14.80 1.21
CA TYR A 20 -8.11 15.30 2.37
C TYR A 20 -8.98 16.27 3.15
N LYS A 21 -8.96 16.15 4.48
CA LYS A 21 -9.48 17.18 5.39
C LYS A 21 -8.70 17.18 6.68
N LEU A 22 -8.14 18.32 7.05
CA LEU A 22 -7.33 18.47 8.27
C LEU A 22 -8.16 18.05 9.50
N GLY A 23 -7.59 17.21 10.36
CA GLY A 23 -8.24 16.68 11.56
C GLY A 23 -9.28 15.57 11.29
N ALA A 24 -9.53 15.19 10.04
CA ALA A 24 -10.52 14.16 9.74
C ALA A 24 -9.99 12.76 10.07
N LYS A 25 -10.84 11.98 10.75
CA LYS A 25 -10.64 10.60 11.15
C LYS A 25 -11.78 9.75 10.61
N TYR A 26 -11.61 8.44 10.63
CA TYR A 26 -12.62 7.51 10.09
C TYR A 26 -13.99 7.60 10.76
N TYR A 27 -14.08 8.13 11.99
CA TYR A 27 -15.32 8.31 12.76
C TYR A 27 -15.79 9.77 12.86
N THR A 28 -15.04 10.74 12.31
CA THR A 28 -15.44 12.15 12.32
C THR A 28 -16.03 12.56 10.97
N HIS A 29 -16.54 13.78 10.85
CA HIS A 29 -17.02 14.37 9.59
C HIS A 29 -18.07 13.54 8.84
N ASN A 30 -18.95 12.85 9.57
CA ASN A 30 -20.00 11.97 9.04
C ASN A 30 -19.45 10.88 8.10
N ASN A 31 -18.22 10.42 8.35
CA ASN A 31 -17.63 9.32 7.60
C ASN A 31 -18.34 7.99 7.86
N ASN A 32 -18.45 7.17 6.83
CA ASN A 32 -18.61 5.74 7.01
C ASN A 32 -17.29 5.16 7.54
N GLN A 33 -17.30 4.59 8.74
CA GLN A 33 -16.10 4.05 9.38
C GLN A 33 -15.38 2.97 8.56
N LYS A 34 -16.11 2.23 7.71
CA LYS A 34 -15.55 1.20 6.81
C LYS A 34 -15.12 1.76 5.46
N LYS A 35 -15.46 3.01 5.13
CA LYS A 35 -15.08 3.66 3.86
C LYS A 35 -15.17 5.19 3.96
N PRO A 36 -14.24 5.84 4.68
CA PRO A 36 -14.31 7.25 5.02
C PRO A 36 -14.10 8.14 3.78
N LYS A 37 -14.97 9.15 3.61
CA LYS A 37 -14.88 10.12 2.52
C LYS A 37 -13.84 11.21 2.80
N TYR A 38 -13.55 11.49 4.07
CA TYR A 38 -12.59 12.51 4.49
C TYR A 38 -11.57 11.94 5.48
N LEU A 39 -10.28 12.17 5.24
CA LEU A 39 -9.22 11.81 6.19
C LEU A 39 -8.10 12.86 6.17
N ASP A 40 -7.45 13.07 7.32
CA ASP A 40 -6.11 13.66 7.35
C ASP A 40 -5.02 12.58 7.14
N CYS A 41 -3.76 12.99 7.05
CA CYS A 41 -2.65 12.07 6.81
C CYS A 41 -2.50 10.99 7.89
N SER A 42 -2.56 11.38 9.16
CA SER A 42 -2.45 10.45 10.29
C SER A 42 -3.68 9.56 10.46
N GLY A 43 -4.88 10.10 10.22
CA GLY A 43 -6.15 9.39 10.25
C GLY A 43 -6.26 8.38 9.13
N PHE A 44 -5.65 8.65 7.97
CA PHE A 44 -5.47 7.66 6.92
C PHE A 44 -4.61 6.48 7.36
N VAL A 45 -3.47 6.72 8.01
CA VAL A 45 -2.64 5.64 8.57
C VAL A 45 -3.42 4.82 9.59
N VAL A 46 -4.06 5.48 10.56
CA VAL A 46 -4.90 4.82 11.58
C VAL A 46 -5.97 3.96 10.93
N TRP A 47 -6.66 4.47 9.92
CA TRP A 47 -7.73 3.74 9.25
C TRP A 47 -7.21 2.50 8.51
N CYS A 48 -6.12 2.61 7.76
CA CYS A 48 -5.55 1.48 7.03
C CYS A 48 -5.15 0.35 8.00
N TYR A 49 -4.46 0.70 9.09
CA TYR A 49 -4.06 -0.26 10.12
C TYR A 49 -5.28 -0.86 10.84
N LYS A 50 -6.28 -0.05 11.18
CA LYS A 50 -7.51 -0.51 11.83
C LYS A 50 -8.28 -1.52 10.98
N MET A 51 -8.40 -1.27 9.69
CA MET A 51 -9.06 -2.19 8.77
C MET A 51 -8.30 -3.50 8.60
N SER A 52 -6.97 -3.46 8.75
CA SER A 52 -6.10 -4.63 8.85
C SER A 52 -6.03 -5.23 10.26
N GLU A 53 -6.99 -4.92 11.14
CA GLU A 53 -7.11 -5.47 12.49
C GLU A 53 -5.93 -5.15 13.43
N PHE A 54 -5.26 -4.02 13.18
CA PHE A 54 -4.20 -3.46 14.03
C PHE A 54 -4.61 -2.11 14.64
N ASN A 55 -4.10 -1.83 15.83
CA ASN A 55 -4.33 -0.54 16.49
C ASN A 55 -3.00 0.23 16.57
N VAL A 56 -3.01 1.44 16.03
CA VAL A 56 -1.88 2.37 16.05
C VAL A 56 -2.33 3.70 16.64
N ALA A 57 -1.37 4.48 17.16
CA ALA A 57 -1.66 5.78 17.71
C ALA A 57 -2.15 6.77 16.64
N ASP A 58 -3.01 7.69 17.05
CA ASP A 58 -3.52 8.76 16.19
C ASP A 58 -2.67 10.04 16.32
N GLY A 59 -2.50 10.74 15.20
CA GLY A 59 -1.63 11.90 15.07
C GLY A 59 -0.19 11.53 14.73
N THR A 60 0.41 12.27 13.80
CA THR A 60 1.77 12.01 13.31
C THR A 60 2.82 12.01 14.43
N TYR A 61 2.67 12.90 15.42
CA TYR A 61 3.55 12.94 16.59
C TYR A 61 3.47 11.64 17.40
N MET A 62 2.28 11.16 17.72
CA MET A 62 2.14 9.91 18.47
C MET A 62 2.62 8.71 17.66
N GLN A 63 2.35 8.69 16.35
CA GLN A 63 2.86 7.66 15.46
C GLN A 63 4.39 7.60 15.43
N TRP A 64 5.06 8.75 15.51
CA TRP A 64 6.51 8.81 15.72
C TRP A 64 6.93 8.14 17.03
N GLN A 65 6.30 8.53 18.15
CA GLN A 65 6.64 8.02 19.50
C GLN A 65 6.41 6.51 19.64
N THR A 66 5.38 5.98 18.97
CA THR A 66 5.02 4.55 19.00
C THR A 66 5.71 3.71 17.93
N SER A 67 6.55 4.32 17.09
CA SER A 67 7.34 3.61 16.09
C SER A 67 8.83 3.59 16.45
N GLU A 68 9.62 2.90 15.65
CA GLU A 68 11.08 2.85 15.66
C GLU A 68 11.64 3.10 14.26
N SER A 69 12.94 3.41 14.18
CA SER A 69 13.58 3.79 12.92
C SER A 69 13.81 2.56 12.05
N VAL A 70 13.59 2.70 10.75
CA VAL A 70 13.87 1.64 9.77
C VAL A 70 14.91 2.15 8.80
N LEU A 71 15.93 1.34 8.52
CA LEU A 71 16.88 1.68 7.46
C LEU A 71 16.18 1.60 6.10
N GLU A 72 16.53 2.47 5.16
CA GLU A 72 15.88 2.49 3.85
C GLU A 72 15.98 1.14 3.13
N LYS A 73 17.10 0.42 3.29
CA LYS A 73 17.31 -0.94 2.76
C LYS A 73 16.41 -2.01 3.41
N GLU A 74 15.86 -1.74 4.58
CA GLU A 74 15.01 -2.64 5.38
C GLU A 74 13.52 -2.26 5.31
N LEU A 75 13.17 -1.27 4.49
CA LEU A 75 11.80 -0.85 4.25
C LEU A 75 10.97 -2.02 3.71
N LYS A 76 9.87 -2.29 4.40
CA LYS A 76 8.87 -3.28 4.01
C LYS A 76 7.54 -2.59 3.79
N ILE A 77 6.70 -3.18 2.94
CA ILE A 77 5.32 -2.71 2.74
C ILE A 77 4.64 -2.56 4.10
N GLY A 78 3.83 -1.51 4.24
CA GLY A 78 3.13 -1.21 5.48
C GLY A 78 3.93 -0.36 6.47
N ASP A 79 5.27 -0.33 6.40
CA ASP A 79 6.07 0.63 7.18
C ASP A 79 5.60 2.07 6.88
N ILE A 80 5.76 2.98 7.83
CA ILE A 80 5.35 4.38 7.66
C ILE A 80 6.56 5.26 7.37
N GLY A 81 6.31 6.41 6.77
CA GLY A 81 7.31 7.42 6.51
C GLY A 81 6.82 8.75 7.05
N ILE A 82 7.66 9.46 7.79
CA ILE A 82 7.34 10.77 8.37
C ILE A 82 8.22 11.84 7.74
N MET A 83 7.64 13.02 7.48
CA MET A 83 8.32 14.10 6.75
C MET A 83 9.34 14.88 7.61
N LYS A 84 9.02 15.11 8.89
CA LYS A 84 9.83 15.88 9.83
C LYS A 84 10.28 15.03 11.01
N GLU A 85 11.49 15.31 11.48
CA GLU A 85 12.06 14.66 12.65
C GLU A 85 11.17 14.88 13.88
N ASN A 86 11.16 13.92 14.81
CA ASN A 86 10.34 13.95 16.04
C ASN A 86 8.83 13.98 15.82
N GLY A 87 8.37 13.90 14.57
CA GLY A 87 6.95 14.02 14.28
C GLY A 87 6.39 15.43 14.53
N THR A 88 7.22 16.46 14.71
CA THR A 88 6.81 17.81 15.10
C THR A 88 6.75 18.79 13.92
N GLY A 89 6.00 19.88 14.10
CA GLY A 89 5.90 21.00 13.16
C GLY A 89 4.53 21.15 12.49
N THR A 90 4.16 22.39 12.18
CA THR A 90 2.86 22.78 11.61
C THR A 90 2.55 22.12 10.26
N TYR A 91 3.58 21.73 9.51
CA TYR A 91 3.47 21.12 8.18
C TYR A 91 4.02 19.69 8.13
N ASN A 92 3.94 18.96 9.24
CA ASN A 92 4.38 17.56 9.24
C ASN A 92 3.39 16.66 8.49
N HIS A 93 3.87 15.52 7.99
CA HIS A 93 3.11 14.62 7.14
C HIS A 93 3.55 13.16 7.31
N VAL A 94 2.64 12.23 7.06
CA VAL A 94 2.87 10.78 7.18
C VAL A 94 2.23 10.01 6.03
N GLY A 95 2.90 8.94 5.61
CA GLY A 95 2.45 8.02 4.57
C GLY A 95 2.85 6.58 4.88
N ILE A 96 2.31 5.65 4.10
CA ILE A 96 2.59 4.21 4.19
C ILE A 96 3.44 3.82 2.99
N TYR A 97 4.52 3.07 3.23
CA TYR A 97 5.37 2.53 2.19
C TYR A 97 4.63 1.43 1.43
N ALA A 98 4.59 1.58 0.10
CA ALA A 98 3.88 0.69 -0.81
C ALA A 98 4.83 -0.24 -1.61
N GLY A 99 6.14 -0.19 -1.34
CA GLY A 99 7.16 -0.95 -2.06
C GLY A 99 7.79 -0.16 -3.21
N ASP A 100 9.00 -0.54 -3.65
CA ASP A 100 9.72 0.01 -4.80
C ASP A 100 9.82 1.55 -4.85
N GLY A 101 9.98 2.19 -3.69
CA GLY A 101 10.04 3.64 -3.55
C GLY A 101 8.69 4.36 -3.63
N TYR A 102 7.58 3.62 -3.76
CA TYR A 102 6.23 4.19 -3.74
C TYR A 102 5.73 4.38 -2.31
N TRP A 103 4.97 5.45 -2.13
CA TRP A 103 4.29 5.79 -0.90
C TRP A 103 2.81 6.06 -1.18
N ILE A 104 1.94 5.60 -0.29
CA ILE A 104 0.51 5.91 -0.31
C ILE A 104 0.14 6.75 0.91
N HIS A 105 -0.54 7.87 0.70
CA HIS A 105 -0.87 8.83 1.76
C HIS A 105 -2.07 9.69 1.40
N CYS A 106 -2.77 10.21 2.41
CA CYS A 106 -3.77 11.25 2.21
C CYS A 106 -3.08 12.62 2.13
N ASN A 107 -3.00 13.18 0.93
CA ASN A 107 -2.21 14.35 0.57
C ASN A 107 -3.08 15.62 0.52
N TYR A 108 -2.70 16.63 1.30
CA TYR A 108 -3.35 17.95 1.27
C TYR A 108 -3.30 18.59 -0.13
N SER A 109 -2.10 18.66 -0.73
CA SER A 109 -1.87 19.33 -2.02
C SER A 109 -2.58 18.66 -3.20
N ARG A 110 -2.97 17.39 -3.05
CA ARG A 110 -3.73 16.63 -4.06
C ARG A 110 -5.17 16.37 -3.64
N ASN A 111 -5.59 16.94 -2.52
CA ASN A 111 -6.93 16.83 -1.93
C ASN A 111 -7.43 15.38 -1.81
N GLY A 112 -6.59 14.42 -1.42
CA GLY A 112 -7.02 13.03 -1.30
C GLY A 112 -5.90 12.01 -1.22
N VAL A 113 -6.27 10.72 -1.30
CA VAL A 113 -5.31 9.62 -1.25
C VAL A 113 -4.56 9.50 -2.57
N THR A 114 -3.23 9.52 -2.50
CA THR A 114 -2.32 9.42 -3.65
C THR A 114 -1.31 8.29 -3.45
N LEU A 115 -0.93 7.65 -4.55
CA LEU A 115 0.15 6.65 -4.62
C LEU A 115 1.23 7.20 -5.57
N GLU A 116 2.40 7.55 -5.05
CA GLU A 116 3.46 8.18 -5.84
C GLU A 116 4.87 7.83 -5.34
N LYS A 117 5.87 8.00 -6.21
CA LYS A 117 7.27 8.02 -5.81
C LYS A 117 7.61 9.41 -5.32
N THR A 118 8.15 9.50 -4.11
CA THR A 118 8.47 10.79 -3.48
C THR A 118 9.54 10.61 -2.42
N ASN A 119 10.33 11.67 -2.20
CA ASN A 119 11.38 11.74 -1.18
C ASN A 119 10.96 12.60 0.03
N ILE A 120 9.68 12.99 0.12
CA ILE A 120 9.20 13.81 1.24
C ILE A 120 9.21 13.05 2.57
N PHE A 121 9.14 11.72 2.53
CA PHE A 121 9.15 10.84 3.70
C PHE A 121 10.58 10.48 4.10
N ARG A 122 11.22 11.43 4.79
CA ARG A 122 12.64 11.37 5.14
C ARG A 122 12.96 10.44 6.30
N TYR A 123 11.97 10.10 7.11
CA TYR A 123 12.14 9.26 8.30
C TYR A 123 11.27 8.00 8.15
N PRO A 124 11.82 6.91 7.60
CA PRO A 124 11.18 5.60 7.58
C PRO A 124 11.05 5.01 8.99
N ARG A 125 9.89 4.45 9.29
CA ARG A 125 9.52 3.99 10.63
C ARG A 125 8.66 2.73 10.61
N ARG A 126 8.72 1.94 11.69
CA ARG A 126 7.86 0.76 11.91
C ARG A 126 7.24 0.80 13.29
N PHE A 127 5.97 0.47 13.42
CA PHE A 127 5.29 0.44 14.73
C PHE A 127 5.83 -0.69 15.60
N LYS A 128 6.21 -0.37 16.84
CA LYS A 128 6.86 -1.31 17.78
C LYS A 128 5.93 -2.43 18.27
N ASN A 129 4.63 -2.16 18.32
CA ASN A 129 3.62 -3.05 18.90
C ASN A 129 2.90 -3.93 17.87
N ILE A 130 3.37 -3.95 16.62
CA ILE A 130 2.74 -4.69 15.54
C ILE A 130 3.65 -5.82 15.10
N LYS A 131 3.09 -7.03 15.07
CA LYS A 131 3.71 -8.22 14.47
C LYS A 131 2.87 -8.63 13.29
N PHE A 132 3.51 -8.76 12.14
CA PHE A 132 2.88 -9.24 10.93
C PHE A 132 3.14 -10.73 10.75
N ASP A 133 2.14 -11.47 10.31
CA ASP A 133 2.26 -12.92 10.11
C ASP A 133 3.24 -13.26 8.95
N ASP A 134 3.44 -12.33 8.02
CA ASP A 134 4.40 -12.44 6.91
C ASP A 134 5.82 -11.95 7.27
N ASP A 135 6.05 -11.47 8.50
CA ASP A 135 7.40 -11.14 8.97
C ASP A 135 8.17 -12.38 9.47
N THR A 136 7.49 -13.44 9.93
CA THR A 136 8.11 -14.61 10.56
C THR A 136 8.51 -15.72 9.58
N GLN A 137 8.13 -15.63 8.30
CA GLN A 137 8.49 -16.65 7.29
C GLN A 137 9.90 -16.51 6.71
N LYS A 138 10.83 -15.83 7.40
CA LYS A 138 12.20 -15.59 6.90
C LYS A 138 13.37 -15.86 7.86
N ASP A 139 13.14 -16.51 8.99
CA ASP A 139 14.22 -16.86 9.93
C ASP A 139 14.24 -18.36 10.29
N SER A 140 14.38 -19.23 9.29
CA SER A 140 14.74 -20.63 9.49
C SER A 140 15.55 -21.17 8.31
N THR A 141 16.79 -20.70 8.19
CA THR A 141 17.90 -21.56 7.73
C THR A 141 19.21 -21.09 8.35
N ASP A 142 19.92 -22.06 8.93
CA ASP A 142 21.00 -21.94 9.90
C ASP A 142 22.32 -21.30 9.42
N LYS A 143 23.12 -20.96 10.43
CA LYS A 143 24.52 -20.51 10.44
C LYS A 143 25.49 -21.39 9.60
N SER A 144 26.50 -20.74 9.02
CA SER A 144 27.95 -21.12 8.99
C SER A 144 28.63 -21.01 7.62
N ASN A 145 29.69 -20.19 7.58
CA ASN A 145 30.92 -20.22 6.75
C ASN A 145 30.86 -20.54 5.24
N THR A 146 31.33 -19.59 4.41
CA THR A 146 32.66 -19.58 3.75
C THR A 146 32.62 -18.66 2.52
N ILE A 147 33.61 -17.79 2.37
CA ILE A 147 33.84 -16.99 1.16
C ILE A 147 34.26 -17.93 0.01
N THR A 148 33.50 -17.97 -1.08
CA THR A 148 34.05 -18.08 -2.44
C THR A 148 33.11 -17.40 -3.44
N SER A 149 33.73 -16.64 -4.34
CA SER A 149 33.14 -16.03 -5.51
C SER A 149 32.60 -17.09 -6.47
N ASP A 150 31.32 -17.03 -6.84
CA ASP A 150 30.94 -17.23 -8.23
C ASP A 150 29.49 -16.84 -8.55
N THR A 151 29.33 -16.47 -9.81
CA THR A 151 28.12 -15.99 -10.50
C THR A 151 26.91 -16.91 -10.30
N SER A 152 25.82 -16.42 -9.72
CA SER A 152 24.45 -16.87 -10.07
C SER A 152 23.38 -15.89 -9.56
N LYS A 153 22.61 -15.34 -10.51
CA LYS A 153 21.31 -14.72 -10.28
C LYS A 153 20.41 -15.74 -9.56
N SER A 154 19.92 -15.42 -8.36
CA SER A 154 18.76 -16.08 -7.77
C SER A 154 17.67 -15.04 -7.51
N GLU A 155 16.89 -14.82 -8.55
CA GLU A 155 15.56 -14.22 -8.50
C GLU A 155 14.64 -15.23 -7.79
N VAL A 156 14.29 -14.95 -6.54
CA VAL A 156 13.23 -15.69 -5.82
C VAL A 156 12.21 -14.68 -5.29
N ASP A 157 11.23 -14.45 -6.17
CA ASP A 157 9.81 -14.18 -5.99
C ASP A 157 9.34 -13.48 -4.72
N LYS A 158 9.08 -12.18 -4.87
CA LYS A 158 8.17 -11.41 -4.01
C LYS A 158 6.88 -11.25 -4.80
N GLU A 159 5.77 -11.84 -4.35
CA GLU A 159 4.44 -11.44 -4.82
C GLU A 159 4.26 -9.93 -4.50
N MET A 160 4.38 -9.08 -5.52
CA MET A 160 4.39 -7.62 -5.38
C MET A 160 3.25 -7.00 -6.18
N VAL A 161 2.40 -6.20 -5.55
CA VAL A 161 1.35 -5.46 -6.27
C VAL A 161 1.93 -4.19 -6.89
N LYS A 162 2.37 -4.26 -8.15
CA LYS A 162 2.92 -3.15 -8.94
C LYS A 162 1.83 -2.48 -9.77
N MET A 163 1.89 -1.16 -9.91
CA MET A 163 1.09 -0.48 -10.93
C MET A 163 1.80 -0.63 -12.27
N ILE A 164 1.14 -1.27 -13.24
CA ILE A 164 1.64 -1.36 -14.61
C ILE A 164 0.82 -0.45 -15.53
N GLN A 165 1.50 0.09 -16.52
CA GLN A 165 0.87 0.75 -17.65
C GLN A 165 0.52 -0.31 -18.70
N ILE A 166 -0.70 -0.29 -19.20
CA ILE A 166 -1.13 -1.15 -20.31
C ILE A 166 -1.44 -0.25 -21.48
N GLU A 167 -0.87 -0.56 -22.65
CA GLU A 167 -1.23 0.12 -23.88
C GLU A 167 -2.53 -0.47 -24.45
N SER A 168 -3.51 0.38 -24.74
CA SER A 168 -4.75 -0.02 -25.38
C SER A 168 -5.37 1.12 -26.18
N ASN A 169 -5.64 0.87 -27.47
CA ASN A 169 -6.30 1.80 -28.39
C ASN A 169 -5.73 3.23 -28.33
N GLY A 170 -4.39 3.36 -28.29
CA GLY A 170 -3.70 4.65 -28.23
C GLY A 170 -3.73 5.37 -26.86
N LYS A 171 -4.25 4.71 -25.82
CA LYS A 171 -4.24 5.18 -24.42
C LYS A 171 -3.37 4.26 -23.56
N VAL A 172 -2.78 4.81 -22.50
CA VAL A 172 -1.91 4.07 -21.58
C VAL A 172 -2.45 4.11 -20.14
N PRO A 173 -3.58 3.43 -19.85
CA PRO A 173 -4.11 3.36 -18.48
C PRO A 173 -3.19 2.60 -17.52
N THR A 174 -3.29 2.95 -16.23
CA THR A 174 -2.57 2.28 -15.15
C THR A 174 -3.48 1.32 -14.39
N VAL A 175 -2.99 0.09 -14.14
CA VAL A 175 -3.73 -0.95 -13.41
C VAL A 175 -2.87 -1.57 -12.32
N ASN A 176 -3.53 -2.03 -11.24
CA ASN A 176 -2.89 -2.85 -10.22
C ASN A 176 -2.63 -4.24 -10.80
N ALA A 177 -1.36 -4.63 -10.87
CA ALA A 177 -0.93 -5.97 -11.22
C ALA A 177 -0.21 -6.62 -10.04
N ILE A 178 -0.44 -7.91 -9.84
CA ILE A 178 0.38 -8.75 -8.99
C ILE A 178 1.52 -9.27 -9.85
N ASN A 179 2.76 -8.96 -9.51
CA ASN A 179 3.92 -9.64 -10.06
C ASN A 179 4.05 -10.99 -9.34
N LYS A 180 4.03 -12.07 -10.11
CA LYS A 180 4.28 -13.42 -9.64
C LYS A 180 5.06 -14.16 -10.73
N ASP A 181 6.22 -14.69 -10.37
CA ASP A 181 7.10 -15.45 -11.27
C ASP A 181 7.46 -14.67 -12.55
N GLY A 182 7.71 -13.36 -12.41
CA GLY A 182 8.00 -12.46 -13.54
C GLY A 182 6.79 -12.08 -14.40
N ASN A 183 5.60 -12.62 -14.10
CA ASN A 183 4.35 -12.34 -14.81
C ASN A 183 3.50 -11.33 -14.04
N TYR A 184 2.85 -10.41 -14.77
CA TYR A 184 1.95 -9.43 -14.19
C TYR A 184 0.49 -9.84 -14.34
N TYR A 185 -0.18 -10.10 -13.23
CA TYR A 185 -1.58 -10.51 -13.17
C TYR A 185 -2.47 -9.35 -12.76
N VAL A 186 -3.43 -9.01 -13.61
CA VAL A 186 -4.38 -7.91 -13.39
C VAL A 186 -5.77 -8.45 -13.15
N LYS A 187 -6.57 -7.77 -12.33
CA LYS A 187 -7.96 -8.18 -12.10
C LYS A 187 -8.80 -7.92 -13.36
N LEU A 188 -9.54 -8.93 -13.81
CA LEU A 188 -10.46 -8.82 -14.96
C LEU A 188 -11.43 -7.63 -14.84
N ARG A 189 -11.94 -7.36 -13.63
CA ARG A 189 -12.81 -6.19 -13.36
C ARG A 189 -12.13 -4.85 -13.53
N ASP A 190 -10.82 -4.77 -13.33
CA ASP A 190 -10.08 -3.52 -13.52
C ASP A 190 -9.92 -3.22 -15.02
N LEU A 191 -9.79 -4.26 -15.85
CA LEU A 191 -9.81 -4.14 -17.31
C LEU A 191 -11.22 -3.81 -17.85
N ASP A 192 -12.27 -4.36 -17.23
CA ASP A 192 -13.68 -4.07 -17.54
C ASP A 192 -14.03 -2.59 -17.29
N LYS A 193 -13.63 -2.04 -16.13
CA LYS A 193 -13.80 -0.61 -15.82
C LYS A 193 -13.07 0.33 -16.79
N LEU A 194 -11.97 -0.13 -17.38
CA LEU A 194 -11.21 0.62 -18.37
C LEU A 194 -11.81 0.49 -19.78
N GLY A 195 -12.87 -0.32 -19.95
CA GLY A 195 -13.51 -0.57 -21.24
C GLY A 195 -12.65 -1.41 -22.19
N LEU A 196 -11.61 -2.10 -21.67
CA LEU A 196 -10.71 -2.92 -22.48
C LEU A 196 -11.29 -4.30 -22.75
N LEU A 197 -12.08 -4.79 -21.81
CA LEU A 197 -12.82 -6.05 -21.88
C LEU A 197 -14.23 -5.80 -21.38
N LYS A 198 -15.14 -6.73 -21.65
CA LYS A 198 -16.44 -6.78 -21.00
C LYS A 198 -16.53 -8.06 -20.18
N VAL A 199 -16.72 -7.93 -18.87
CA VAL A 199 -16.71 -9.06 -17.95
C VAL A 199 -18.09 -9.25 -17.31
N ASP A 200 -18.77 -10.32 -17.70
CA ASP A 200 -20.05 -10.74 -17.14
C ASP A 200 -19.88 -12.00 -16.27
N TYR A 201 -20.93 -12.40 -15.54
CA TYR A 201 -20.92 -13.61 -14.73
C TYR A 201 -22.13 -14.49 -15.03
N ASN A 202 -21.89 -15.72 -15.48
CA ASN A 202 -22.94 -16.70 -15.68
C ASN A 202 -23.31 -17.34 -14.34
N GLN A 203 -24.51 -17.01 -13.83
CA GLN A 203 -25.00 -17.54 -12.55
C GLN A 203 -25.28 -19.06 -12.59
N ALA A 204 -25.69 -19.59 -13.75
CA ALA A 204 -26.03 -21.00 -13.89
C ALA A 204 -24.79 -21.90 -13.91
N THR A 205 -23.74 -21.49 -14.64
CA THR A 205 -22.50 -22.27 -14.74
C THR A 205 -21.45 -21.86 -13.71
N LYS A 206 -21.70 -20.80 -12.93
CA LYS A 206 -20.78 -20.18 -11.96
C LYS A 206 -19.44 -19.75 -12.57
N ARG A 207 -19.44 -19.36 -13.85
CA ARG A 207 -18.23 -18.98 -14.60
C ARG A 207 -18.27 -17.51 -15.03
N PRO A 208 -17.14 -16.78 -14.96
CA PRO A 208 -17.03 -15.48 -15.60
C PRO A 208 -17.08 -15.63 -17.13
N ILE A 209 -17.75 -14.71 -17.79
CA ILE A 209 -17.78 -14.56 -19.25
C ILE A 209 -16.92 -13.33 -19.58
N VAL A 210 -15.93 -13.49 -20.45
CA VAL A 210 -15.05 -12.40 -20.88
C VAL A 210 -15.21 -12.20 -22.37
N ASN A 211 -15.65 -11.02 -22.78
CA ASN A 211 -15.81 -10.64 -24.17
C ASN A 211 -14.83 -9.52 -24.54
N LYS A 212 -14.36 -9.53 -25.78
CA LYS A 212 -13.57 -8.43 -26.33
C LYS A 212 -14.48 -7.23 -26.59
N VAL A 213 -14.01 -6.03 -26.27
CA VAL A 213 -14.66 -4.78 -26.68
C VAL A 213 -14.04 -4.41 -28.03
N ASN A 214 -14.86 -4.27 -29.07
CA ASN A 214 -14.43 -3.83 -30.41
C ASN A 214 -14.12 -2.33 -30.41
#